data_AF-A0AAV8X9M5-F1
#
_entry.id   AF-A0AAV8X9M5-F1
#
_cell.length_a   1.000
_cell.length_b   1.000
_cell.length_c   1.000
_cell.angle_alpha   90.00
_cell.angle_beta   90.00
_cell.angle_gamma   90.00
#
_symmetry.space_group_name_H-M   'P 1'
#
loop_
_entity.id
_entity.type
_entity.pdbx_description
1 polymer ?
#
loop_
_entity_poly.entity_id
_entity_poly.type
_entity_poly.pdbx_seq_one_letter_code
_entity_poly.pdbx_strand_id
1 'polypeptide(L)'
;MYRNIKQEKIVGDPGEPLLLTSFIQENRIDEALAAAQVDSELFLGVKSYAGYFTVREQYNANLFFWFFPSESDYENDPVVLWLQGGPGATSLFGLFEEHGPFSVDDNMVLQLREYSWSKSHSVIYIDNPVGTGYSFADSDGLAKDETQVGADLYEALIQFFTLFPELQKNEFYITGESYAGKYVPAIGYTILQQNPSASLQINLQGLAIGNGFSDPANQINYGDYLFQLGFVDSNTQQKLKDNEKEVQELVSQGEYIKANVVLDLNQPNNIFYTATGYYNYYNFLYPVDPVSDVGMDQFVQTEEARLAMHVGSTVLNSGNVYGNLEADVMQSVTPGSPSCSATTE
;
A
#
# COMPACT_ATOMS: atom_id res chain seq x y z
N MET A 1 4.69 2.27 -15.08
CA MET A 1 4.03 0.95 -15.10
C MET A 1 4.69 0.09 -14.03
N TYR A 2 3.95 -0.27 -12.97
CA TYR A 2 4.49 -1.16 -11.95
C TYR A 2 4.83 -2.51 -12.58
N ARG A 3 5.93 -3.10 -12.12
CA ARG A 3 6.48 -4.34 -12.65
C ARG A 3 5.49 -5.47 -12.38
N ASN A 4 5.20 -6.28 -13.39
CA ASN A 4 4.50 -7.54 -13.16
C ASN A 4 5.42 -8.44 -12.33
N ILE A 5 5.01 -8.73 -11.10
CA ILE A 5 5.74 -9.67 -10.23
C ILE A 5 5.75 -11.04 -10.90
N LYS A 6 6.96 -11.57 -11.13
CA LYS A 6 7.13 -12.90 -11.69
C LYS A 6 6.66 -13.93 -10.66
N GLN A 7 5.65 -14.71 -11.03
CA GLN A 7 5.17 -15.80 -10.20
C GLN A 7 6.20 -16.93 -10.17
N GLU A 8 6.70 -17.23 -8.99
CA GLU A 8 7.55 -18.38 -8.78
C GLU A 8 6.70 -19.63 -8.52
N LYS A 9 7.19 -20.79 -8.97
CA LYS A 9 6.48 -22.04 -8.75
C LYS A 9 6.58 -22.39 -7.27
N ILE A 10 5.43 -22.59 -6.61
CA ILE A 10 5.39 -23.16 -5.27
C ILE A 10 5.97 -24.58 -5.33
N VAL A 11 7.06 -24.79 -4.60
CA VAL A 11 7.69 -26.09 -4.37
C VAL A 11 7.40 -26.44 -2.90
N GLY A 12 7.03 -27.69 -2.63
CA GLY A 12 6.68 -28.14 -1.27
C GLY A 12 5.25 -27.78 -0.82
N ASP A 13 5.04 -27.67 0.49
CA ASP A 13 3.74 -27.41 1.12
C ASP A 13 3.80 -26.14 1.97
N PRO A 14 3.37 -24.98 1.43
CA PRO A 14 3.41 -23.71 2.17
C PRO A 14 2.32 -23.59 3.24
N GLY A 15 1.49 -24.63 3.43
CA GLY A 15 0.32 -24.60 4.30
C GLY A 15 -0.85 -23.79 3.74
N GLU A 16 -1.82 -23.55 4.61
CA GLU A 16 -3.01 -22.74 4.31
C GLU A 16 -2.84 -21.31 4.83
N PRO A 17 -3.45 -20.30 4.18
CA PRO A 17 -3.42 -18.94 4.68
C PRO A 17 -4.08 -18.83 6.07
N LEU A 18 -3.40 -18.19 7.02
CA LEU A 18 -3.91 -18.04 8.39
C LEU A 18 -4.95 -16.92 8.50
N LEU A 19 -6.23 -17.29 8.51
CA LEU A 19 -7.33 -16.35 8.74
C LEU A 19 -7.56 -16.16 10.24
N LEU A 20 -7.23 -14.97 10.76
CA LEU A 20 -7.30 -14.66 12.19
C LEU A 20 -8.68 -14.21 12.65
N THR A 21 -9.52 -13.73 11.72
CA THR A 21 -10.85 -13.18 12.03
C THR A 21 -11.74 -14.15 12.78
N SER A 22 -11.72 -15.44 12.46
CA SER A 22 -12.53 -16.45 13.15
C SER A 22 -12.16 -16.57 14.63
N PHE A 23 -10.85 -16.58 14.95
CA PHE A 23 -10.38 -16.58 16.33
C PHE A 23 -10.83 -15.32 17.07
N ILE A 24 -10.73 -14.16 16.42
CA ILE A 24 -11.11 -12.86 17.00
C ILE A 24 -12.62 -12.83 17.30
N GLN A 25 -13.46 -13.25 16.35
CA GLN A 25 -14.91 -13.33 16.52
C GLN A 25 -15.33 -14.31 17.63
N GLU A 26 -14.58 -15.40 17.81
CA GLU A 26 -14.77 -16.37 18.89
C GLU A 26 -14.14 -15.94 20.23
N ASN A 27 -13.55 -14.73 20.30
CA ASN A 27 -12.84 -14.20 21.47
C ASN A 27 -11.68 -15.11 21.95
N ARG A 28 -11.00 -15.76 21.00
CA ARG A 28 -9.83 -16.64 21.22
C ARG A 28 -8.53 -15.88 20.94
N ILE A 29 -8.35 -14.74 21.59
CA ILE A 29 -7.26 -13.78 21.31
C ILE A 29 -5.87 -14.38 21.57
N ASP A 30 -5.68 -15.12 22.66
CA ASP A 30 -4.38 -15.76 22.96
C ASP A 30 -3.98 -16.79 21.90
N GLU A 31 -4.96 -17.53 21.36
CA GLU A 31 -4.74 -18.50 20.29
C GLU A 31 -4.43 -17.80 18.96
N ALA A 32 -5.14 -16.71 18.67
CA ALA A 32 -4.86 -15.88 17.50
C ALA A 32 -3.44 -15.29 17.54
N LEU A 33 -3.02 -14.75 18.69
CA LEU A 33 -1.68 -14.19 18.89
C LEU A 33 -0.58 -15.27 18.74
N ALA A 34 -0.81 -16.45 19.31
CA ALA A 34 0.12 -17.57 19.19
C ALA A 34 0.24 -18.06 17.74
N ALA A 35 -0.89 -18.14 17.02
CA ALA A 35 -0.91 -18.54 15.62
C ALA A 35 -0.26 -17.50 14.70
N ALA A 36 -0.50 -16.20 14.94
CA ALA A 36 0.02 -15.11 14.12
C ALA A 36 1.54 -14.92 14.24
N GLN A 37 2.18 -15.46 15.28
CA GLN A 37 3.61 -15.28 15.48
C GLN A 37 4.40 -15.85 14.31
N VAL A 38 5.23 -15.02 13.68
CA VAL A 38 6.10 -15.42 12.57
C VAL A 38 7.29 -16.20 13.11
N ASP A 39 7.72 -17.22 12.36
CA ASP A 39 8.97 -17.93 12.67
C ASP A 39 10.17 -17.00 12.50
N SER A 40 10.67 -16.49 13.63
CA SER A 40 11.77 -15.54 13.65
C SER A 40 13.11 -16.14 13.22
N GLU A 41 13.28 -17.47 13.18
CA GLU A 41 14.56 -18.07 12.79
C GLU A 41 14.94 -17.71 11.35
N LEU A 42 13.97 -17.77 10.43
CA LEU A 42 14.15 -17.33 9.04
C LEU A 42 14.41 -15.81 8.98
N PHE A 43 13.77 -15.05 9.85
CA PHE A 43 13.80 -13.59 9.90
C PHE A 43 14.81 -13.03 10.91
N LEU A 44 15.96 -13.71 11.02
CA LEU A 44 17.14 -13.23 11.76
C LEU A 44 16.87 -12.89 13.24
N GLY A 45 15.91 -13.57 13.86
CA GLY A 45 15.49 -13.38 15.25
C GLY A 45 14.57 -12.20 15.50
N VAL A 46 14.08 -11.52 14.45
CA VAL A 46 13.15 -10.38 14.58
C VAL A 46 11.76 -10.89 14.92
N LYS A 47 11.23 -10.43 16.06
CA LYS A 47 9.87 -10.73 16.51
C LYS A 47 8.87 -10.00 15.61
N SER A 48 7.89 -10.73 15.08
CA SER A 48 6.82 -10.16 14.27
C SER A 48 5.59 -11.06 14.24
N TYR A 49 4.47 -10.54 13.73
CA TYR A 49 3.19 -11.24 13.65
C TYR A 49 2.55 -11.02 12.28
N ALA A 50 2.08 -12.06 11.62
CA ALA A 50 1.49 -11.99 10.30
C ALA A 50 0.27 -12.89 10.17
N GLY A 51 -0.57 -12.61 9.19
CA GLY A 51 -1.76 -13.37 8.87
C GLY A 51 -2.76 -12.52 8.11
N TYR A 52 -4.02 -12.94 8.11
CA TYR A 52 -5.08 -12.29 7.38
C TYR A 52 -6.22 -11.83 8.27
N PHE A 53 -6.74 -10.64 7.97
CA PHE A 53 -8.03 -10.18 8.44
C PHE A 53 -9.05 -10.26 7.30
N THR A 54 -10.11 -11.03 7.50
CA THR A 54 -11.30 -11.03 6.65
C THR A 54 -12.07 -9.74 6.91
N VAL A 55 -12.12 -8.87 5.90
CA VAL A 55 -12.75 -7.53 5.97
C VAL A 55 -14.15 -7.51 5.36
N ARG A 56 -14.43 -8.43 4.43
CA ARG A 56 -15.78 -8.67 3.87
C ARG A 56 -15.99 -10.15 3.61
N GLU A 57 -16.71 -10.81 4.52
CA GLU A 57 -17.00 -12.25 4.46
C GLU A 57 -17.71 -12.66 3.17
N GLN A 58 -18.66 -11.84 2.69
CA GLN A 58 -19.49 -12.15 1.51
C GLN A 58 -18.70 -12.24 0.21
N TYR A 59 -17.47 -11.72 0.17
CA TYR A 59 -16.58 -11.76 -0.98
C TYR A 59 -15.30 -12.55 -0.70
N ASN A 60 -15.23 -13.23 0.47
CA ASN A 60 -13.99 -13.83 0.95
C ASN A 60 -12.81 -12.84 0.87
N ALA A 61 -13.05 -11.57 1.21
CA ALA A 61 -12.06 -10.50 1.07
C ALA A 61 -11.17 -10.46 2.32
N ASN A 62 -9.88 -10.69 2.12
CA ASN A 62 -8.88 -10.85 3.16
C ASN A 62 -7.70 -9.91 2.91
N LEU A 63 -7.35 -9.10 3.91
CA LEU A 63 -6.14 -8.27 3.91
C LEU A 63 -5.02 -9.00 4.65
N PHE A 64 -3.90 -9.21 3.97
CA PHE A 64 -2.66 -9.64 4.60
C PHE A 64 -2.04 -8.47 5.36
N PHE A 65 -1.60 -8.74 6.60
CA PHE A 65 -0.79 -7.80 7.36
C PHE A 65 0.48 -8.47 7.89
N TRP A 66 1.49 -7.63 8.14
CA TRP A 66 2.67 -8.02 8.88
C TRP A 66 3.06 -6.91 9.86
N PHE A 67 3.05 -7.26 11.15
CA PHE A 67 3.25 -6.37 12.26
C PHE A 67 4.61 -6.59 12.94
N PHE A 68 5.32 -5.48 13.20
CA PHE A 68 6.59 -5.42 13.88
C PHE A 68 6.46 -4.56 15.15
N PRO A 69 6.49 -5.17 16.34
CA PRO A 69 6.55 -4.45 17.60
C PRO A 69 7.75 -3.49 17.67
N SER A 70 7.60 -2.33 18.32
CA SER A 70 8.73 -1.45 18.60
C SER A 70 9.81 -2.20 19.40
N GLU A 71 11.07 -2.06 18.97
CA GLU A 71 12.25 -2.60 19.66
C GLU A 71 12.66 -1.74 20.87
N SER A 72 12.10 -0.54 21.01
CA SER A 72 12.38 0.39 22.11
C SER A 72 11.40 0.20 23.27
N ASP A 73 10.32 0.98 23.35
CA ASP A 73 9.31 0.90 24.41
C ASP A 73 7.96 0.48 23.81
N TYR A 74 7.84 -0.80 23.44
CA TYR A 74 6.64 -1.39 22.80
C TYR A 74 5.31 -0.95 23.44
N GLU A 75 5.27 -0.82 24.77
CA GLU A 75 4.03 -0.50 25.49
C GLU A 75 3.61 0.97 25.34
N ASN A 76 4.50 1.88 24.93
CA ASN A 76 4.24 3.33 24.89
C ASN A 76 4.61 4.00 23.58
N ASP A 77 5.47 3.39 22.76
CA ASP A 77 5.88 3.90 21.46
C ASP A 77 4.70 3.95 20.48
N PRO A 78 4.66 4.90 19.53
CA PRO A 78 3.54 5.01 18.61
C PRO A 78 3.39 3.79 17.70
N VAL A 79 2.16 3.57 17.25
CA VAL A 79 1.82 2.60 16.21
C VAL A 79 1.70 3.31 14.88
N VAL A 80 2.36 2.78 13.86
CA VAL A 80 2.41 3.35 12.52
C VAL A 80 1.89 2.33 11.52
N LEU A 81 0.86 2.70 10.76
CA LEU A 81 0.43 1.96 9.57
C LEU A 81 1.24 2.45 8.36
N TRP A 82 1.86 1.54 7.61
CA TRP A 82 2.47 1.80 6.31
C TRP A 82 1.63 1.22 5.18
N LEU A 83 1.39 2.03 4.15
CA LEU A 83 0.66 1.68 2.94
C LEU A 83 1.49 2.03 1.70
N GLN A 84 1.83 1.01 0.90
CA GLN A 84 2.42 1.23 -0.41
C GLN A 84 1.36 1.73 -1.41
N GLY A 85 1.83 2.46 -2.42
CA GLY A 85 0.99 3.02 -3.47
C GLY A 85 0.59 2.02 -4.56
N GLY A 86 0.99 2.30 -5.80
CA GLY A 86 0.52 1.58 -6.99
C GLY A 86 -0.47 2.41 -7.81
N PRO A 87 -1.79 2.16 -7.73
CA PRO A 87 -2.47 1.26 -6.81
C PRO A 87 -2.19 -0.23 -7.08
N GLY A 88 -2.07 -1.03 -6.01
CA GLY A 88 -1.84 -2.47 -6.12
C GLY A 88 -0.40 -2.94 -5.91
N ALA A 89 0.50 -2.07 -5.43
CA ALA A 89 1.85 -2.47 -5.05
C ALA A 89 1.86 -3.03 -3.61
N THR A 90 2.57 -4.13 -3.38
CA THR A 90 2.67 -4.75 -2.04
C THR A 90 3.38 -3.85 -1.05
N SER A 91 2.89 -3.80 0.20
CA SER A 91 3.56 -3.11 1.31
C SER A 91 4.80 -3.86 1.81
N LEU A 92 5.03 -5.08 1.33
CA LEU A 92 6.31 -5.76 1.47
C LEU A 92 7.45 -4.98 0.79
N PHE A 93 7.15 -4.15 -0.23
CA PHE A 93 8.16 -3.27 -0.82
C PHE A 93 8.73 -2.30 0.23
N GLY A 94 7.88 -1.55 0.95
CA GLY A 94 8.37 -0.65 2.01
C GLY A 94 9.06 -1.37 3.17
N LEU A 95 8.64 -2.62 3.43
CA LEU A 95 9.27 -3.48 4.43
C LEU A 95 10.70 -3.89 4.04
N PHE A 96 10.87 -4.41 2.82
CA PHE A 96 12.14 -4.99 2.36
C PHE A 96 13.07 -4.03 1.63
N GLU A 97 12.55 -3.00 0.96
CA GLU A 97 13.34 -2.10 0.11
C GLU A 97 13.56 -0.73 0.74
N GLU A 98 12.70 -0.30 1.67
CA GLU A 98 12.71 1.08 2.16
C GLU A 98 13.12 1.17 3.64
N HIS A 99 12.19 0.93 4.56
CA HIS A 99 12.33 1.33 5.97
C HIS A 99 11.94 0.24 6.98
N GLY A 100 11.54 -0.95 6.53
CA GLY A 100 11.36 -2.10 7.42
C GLY A 100 12.69 -2.67 7.94
N PRO A 101 12.64 -3.79 8.67
CA PRO A 101 13.82 -4.32 9.35
C PRO A 101 14.76 -5.10 8.42
N PHE A 102 14.35 -5.43 7.20
CA PHE A 102 15.07 -6.35 6.33
C PHE A 102 15.41 -5.78 4.96
N SER A 103 16.53 -6.19 4.37
CA SER A 103 16.78 -6.08 2.93
C SER A 103 17.11 -7.45 2.36
N VAL A 104 16.80 -7.65 1.08
CA VAL A 104 17.14 -8.90 0.36
C VAL A 104 18.02 -8.55 -0.83
N ASP A 105 19.16 -9.22 -0.97
CA ASP A 105 20.02 -9.02 -2.15
C ASP A 105 19.57 -9.87 -3.35
N ASP A 106 20.18 -9.65 -4.52
CA ASP A 106 19.87 -10.39 -5.75
C ASP A 106 20.12 -11.92 -5.65
N ASN A 107 20.83 -12.39 -4.62
CA ASN A 107 21.02 -13.81 -4.33
C ASN A 107 20.02 -14.36 -3.31
N MET A 108 18.95 -13.59 -3.02
CA MET A 108 17.92 -13.88 -2.01
C MET A 108 18.47 -13.97 -0.58
N VAL A 109 19.60 -13.31 -0.28
CA VAL A 109 20.16 -13.28 1.07
C VAL A 109 19.50 -12.17 1.87
N LEU A 110 18.75 -12.57 2.91
CA LEU A 110 18.13 -11.67 3.87
C LEU A 110 19.19 -11.02 4.79
N GLN A 111 19.08 -9.72 5.02
CA GLN A 111 19.98 -8.93 5.88
C GLN A 111 19.17 -7.99 6.77
N LEU A 112 19.70 -7.66 7.95
CA LEU A 112 19.11 -6.63 8.81
C LEU A 112 19.48 -5.22 8.33
N ARG A 113 18.49 -4.33 8.31
CA ARG A 113 18.70 -2.91 8.01
C ARG A 113 19.14 -2.16 9.27
N GLU A 114 20.21 -1.36 9.13
CA GLU A 114 20.71 -0.53 10.24
C GLU A 114 19.69 0.54 10.67
N TYR A 115 18.88 1.07 9.75
CA TYR A 115 17.88 2.09 10.04
C TYR A 115 16.50 1.55 9.68
N SER A 116 15.73 1.15 10.68
CA SER A 116 14.34 0.72 10.50
C SER A 116 13.41 1.51 11.40
N TRP A 117 12.17 1.70 10.95
CA TRP A 117 11.12 2.33 11.76
C TRP A 117 10.76 1.49 12.99
N SER A 118 10.89 0.15 12.92
CA SER A 118 10.63 -0.76 14.06
C SER A 118 11.52 -0.48 15.27
N LYS A 119 12.63 0.25 15.10
CA LYS A 119 13.52 0.63 16.20
C LYS A 119 12.89 1.56 17.24
N SER A 120 11.83 2.27 16.88
CA SER A 120 11.19 3.28 17.74
C SER A 120 9.67 3.36 17.60
N HIS A 121 9.08 2.57 16.70
CA HIS A 121 7.66 2.55 16.44
C HIS A 121 7.20 1.10 16.24
N SER A 122 5.97 0.80 16.63
CA SER A 122 5.31 -0.44 16.27
C SER A 122 4.73 -0.27 14.85
N VAL A 123 5.22 -1.03 13.86
CA VAL A 123 4.89 -0.79 12.43
C VAL A 123 4.01 -1.90 11.88
N ILE A 124 2.89 -1.53 11.26
CA ILE A 124 1.95 -2.41 10.57
C ILE A 124 2.13 -2.20 9.06
N TYR A 125 2.48 -3.25 8.33
CA TYR A 125 2.47 -3.27 6.87
C TYR A 125 1.20 -4.00 6.42
N ILE A 126 0.37 -3.37 5.60
CA ILE A 126 -0.83 -4.01 5.04
C ILE A 126 -0.76 -4.00 3.52
N ASP A 127 -0.95 -5.17 2.91
CA ASP A 127 -1.11 -5.29 1.47
C ASP A 127 -2.48 -4.75 1.05
N ASN A 128 -2.52 -3.48 0.68
CA ASN A 128 -3.74 -2.72 0.43
C ASN A 128 -3.80 -2.22 -1.01
N PRO A 129 -4.99 -2.19 -1.64
CA PRO A 129 -6.28 -2.80 -1.25
C PRO A 129 -6.32 -4.31 -1.39
N VAL A 130 -7.46 -4.93 -1.04
CA VAL A 130 -7.76 -6.34 -1.32
C VAL A 130 -7.44 -6.66 -2.80
N GLY A 131 -6.68 -7.72 -3.05
CA GLY A 131 -6.14 -8.09 -4.37
C GLY A 131 -4.70 -7.62 -4.63
N THR A 132 -4.10 -6.89 -3.69
CA THR A 132 -2.69 -6.45 -3.68
C THR A 132 -1.83 -7.43 -2.93
N GLY A 133 -0.60 -7.70 -3.39
CA GLY A 133 0.35 -8.55 -2.70
C GLY A 133 -0.27 -9.91 -2.35
N TYR A 134 -0.22 -10.30 -1.08
CA TYR A 134 -0.88 -11.51 -0.60
C TYR A 134 -2.36 -11.32 -0.27
N SER A 135 -2.91 -10.10 -0.20
CA SER A 135 -4.34 -9.87 0.02
C SER A 135 -5.18 -10.40 -1.15
N PHE A 136 -6.29 -11.06 -0.84
CA PHE A 136 -7.11 -11.76 -1.84
C PHE A 136 -8.60 -11.65 -1.59
N ALA A 137 -9.39 -11.88 -2.64
CA ALA A 137 -10.84 -12.02 -2.60
C ALA A 137 -11.33 -12.91 -3.74
N ASP A 138 -12.61 -13.30 -3.67
CA ASP A 138 -13.33 -13.76 -4.84
C ASP A 138 -13.43 -12.62 -5.89
N SER A 139 -13.65 -12.98 -7.17
CA SER A 139 -13.40 -12.08 -8.31
C SER A 139 -14.17 -10.76 -8.31
N ASP A 140 -15.33 -10.69 -7.68
CA ASP A 140 -16.18 -9.50 -7.55
C ASP A 140 -15.92 -8.70 -6.26
N GLY A 141 -14.96 -9.14 -5.45
CA GLY A 141 -14.60 -8.56 -4.16
C GLY A 141 -13.60 -7.41 -4.20
N LEU A 142 -13.10 -6.98 -5.37
CA LEU A 142 -12.10 -5.91 -5.45
C LEU A 142 -12.73 -4.52 -5.26
N ALA A 143 -12.04 -3.64 -4.52
CA ALA A 143 -12.47 -2.26 -4.29
C ALA A 143 -12.42 -1.43 -5.59
N LYS A 144 -13.36 -0.49 -5.73
CA LYS A 144 -13.52 0.36 -6.93
C LYS A 144 -13.34 1.85 -6.66
N ASP A 145 -13.28 2.23 -5.39
CA ASP A 145 -13.11 3.60 -4.94
C ASP A 145 -12.45 3.62 -3.55
N GLU A 146 -12.00 4.80 -3.17
CA GLU A 146 -11.34 5.05 -1.88
C GLU A 146 -12.30 4.89 -0.68
N THR A 147 -13.62 4.96 -0.88
CA THR A 147 -14.58 4.74 0.20
C THR A 147 -14.55 3.28 0.66
N GLN A 148 -14.57 2.34 -0.28
CA GLN A 148 -14.44 0.92 0.05
C GLN A 148 -13.05 0.59 0.61
N VAL A 149 -11.98 1.18 0.05
CA VAL A 149 -10.61 1.00 0.57
C VAL A 149 -10.51 1.46 2.03
N GLY A 150 -11.04 2.65 2.34
CA GLY A 150 -11.09 3.18 3.70
C GLY A 150 -11.89 2.28 4.65
N ALA A 151 -13.02 1.73 4.21
CA ALA A 151 -13.83 0.81 5.01
C ALA A 151 -13.12 -0.53 5.29
N ASP A 152 -12.49 -1.13 4.27
CA ASP A 152 -11.75 -2.39 4.41
C ASP A 152 -10.54 -2.22 5.35
N LEU A 153 -9.77 -1.14 5.21
CA LEU A 153 -8.66 -0.81 6.11
C LEU A 153 -9.13 -0.55 7.54
N TYR A 154 -10.26 0.12 7.72
CA TYR A 154 -10.82 0.38 9.05
C TYR A 154 -11.18 -0.92 9.77
N GLU A 155 -11.86 -1.84 9.07
CA GLU A 155 -12.19 -3.15 9.61
C GLU A 155 -10.93 -3.93 10.02
N ALA A 156 -9.89 -3.95 9.17
CA ALA A 156 -8.61 -4.57 9.51
C ALA A 156 -7.94 -3.93 10.74
N LEU A 157 -8.01 -2.61 10.89
CA LEU A 157 -7.46 -1.93 12.07
C LEU A 157 -8.25 -2.23 13.34
N ILE A 158 -9.59 -2.35 13.26
CA ILE A 158 -10.41 -2.77 14.41
C ILE A 158 -10.03 -4.17 14.87
N GLN A 159 -9.84 -5.11 13.93
CA GLN A 159 -9.37 -6.46 14.24
C GLN A 159 -7.94 -6.45 14.81
N PHE A 160 -7.04 -5.64 14.23
CA PHE A 160 -5.68 -5.47 14.74
C PHE A 160 -5.67 -4.99 16.20
N PHE A 161 -6.38 -3.90 16.53
CA PHE A 161 -6.43 -3.40 17.91
C PHE A 161 -7.24 -4.29 18.85
N THR A 162 -8.09 -5.17 18.34
CA THR A 162 -8.71 -6.24 19.14
C THR A 162 -7.70 -7.35 19.47
N LEU A 163 -6.82 -7.67 18.53
CA LEU A 163 -5.76 -8.67 18.69
C LEU A 163 -4.61 -8.17 19.58
N PHE A 164 -4.29 -6.88 19.51
CA PHE A 164 -3.26 -6.19 20.30
C PHE A 164 -3.86 -5.07 21.16
N PRO A 165 -4.71 -5.40 22.15
CA PRO A 165 -5.46 -4.40 22.91
C PRO A 165 -4.57 -3.46 23.74
N GLU A 166 -3.37 -3.88 24.11
CA GLU A 166 -2.40 -3.07 24.84
C GLU A 166 -1.92 -1.84 24.06
N LEU A 167 -1.99 -1.90 22.72
CA LEU A 167 -1.57 -0.83 21.82
C LEU A 167 -2.68 0.19 21.52
N GLN A 168 -3.93 -0.09 21.93
CA GLN A 168 -5.06 0.79 21.62
C GLN A 168 -4.88 2.22 22.18
N LYS A 169 -4.19 2.34 23.32
CA LYS A 169 -3.88 3.63 23.95
C LYS A 169 -2.79 4.43 23.20
N ASN A 170 -1.96 3.76 22.41
CA ASN A 170 -0.76 4.35 21.83
C ASN A 170 -1.17 5.36 20.75
N GLU A 171 -0.31 6.35 20.50
CA GLU A 171 -0.53 7.27 19.39
C GLU A 171 -0.51 6.50 18.07
N PHE A 172 -1.53 6.68 17.23
CA PHE A 172 -1.63 6.00 15.94
C PHE A 172 -1.40 6.99 14.79
N TYR A 173 -0.52 6.62 13.87
CA TYR A 173 -0.24 7.39 12.66
C TYR A 173 -0.48 6.54 11.41
N ILE A 174 -1.09 7.15 10.41
CA ILE A 174 -1.26 6.53 9.09
C ILE A 174 -0.22 7.12 8.17
N THR A 175 0.55 6.26 7.52
CA THR A 175 1.62 6.65 6.62
C THR A 175 1.56 5.88 5.32
N GLY A 176 2.12 6.46 4.27
CA GLY A 176 2.25 5.78 2.99
C GLY A 176 2.82 6.70 1.93
N GLU A 177 2.99 6.14 0.72
CA GLU A 177 3.58 6.87 -0.39
C GLU A 177 2.87 6.67 -1.73
N SER A 178 3.22 7.53 -2.70
CA SER A 178 2.73 7.42 -4.08
C SER A 178 1.20 7.44 -4.11
N TYR A 179 0.54 6.40 -4.62
CA TYR A 179 -0.93 6.31 -4.63
C TYR A 179 -1.56 6.25 -3.22
N ALA A 180 -0.80 5.93 -2.18
CA ALA A 180 -1.28 6.05 -0.81
C ALA A 180 -1.55 7.51 -0.40
N GLY A 181 -1.19 8.50 -1.23
CA GLY A 181 -1.74 9.84 -1.16
C GLY A 181 -3.27 9.91 -1.22
N LYS A 182 -3.94 8.83 -1.65
CA LYS A 182 -5.40 8.64 -1.59
C LYS A 182 -5.82 7.70 -0.45
N TYR A 183 -5.12 6.58 -0.27
CA TYR A 183 -5.44 5.62 0.79
C TYR A 183 -5.36 6.25 2.18
N VAL A 184 -4.27 6.99 2.46
CA VAL A 184 -4.00 7.61 3.77
C VAL A 184 -5.13 8.56 4.20
N PRO A 185 -5.57 9.54 3.39
CA PRO A 185 -6.73 10.36 3.75
C PRO A 185 -8.04 9.57 3.77
N ALA A 186 -8.23 8.53 2.95
CA ALA A 186 -9.45 7.72 2.95
C ALA A 186 -9.66 6.97 4.27
N ILE A 187 -8.63 6.27 4.77
CA ILE A 187 -8.69 5.62 6.08
C ILE A 187 -8.70 6.64 7.22
N GLY A 188 -7.94 7.74 7.12
CA GLY A 188 -7.98 8.82 8.09
C GLY A 188 -9.39 9.40 8.27
N TYR A 189 -10.07 9.68 7.16
CA TYR A 189 -11.46 10.14 7.16
C TYR A 189 -12.41 9.09 7.73
N THR A 190 -12.26 7.82 7.34
CA THR A 190 -13.09 6.72 7.85
C THR A 190 -12.98 6.59 9.38
N ILE A 191 -11.77 6.63 9.93
CA ILE A 191 -11.55 6.63 11.39
C ILE A 191 -12.26 7.82 12.05
N LEU A 192 -12.11 9.03 11.50
CA LEU A 192 -12.77 10.23 12.05
C LEU A 192 -14.30 10.11 12.08
N GLN A 193 -14.91 9.47 11.08
CA GLN A 193 -16.36 9.25 11.02
C GLN A 193 -16.82 8.17 12.00
N GLN A 194 -16.06 7.08 12.15
CA GLN A 194 -16.48 5.92 12.93
C GLN A 194 -16.16 6.03 14.42
N ASN A 195 -15.01 6.61 14.79
CA ASN A 195 -14.53 6.73 16.17
C ASN A 195 -15.58 7.29 17.17
N PRO A 196 -16.36 8.35 16.86
CA PRO A 196 -17.30 8.94 17.81
C PRO A 196 -18.38 7.97 18.33
N SER A 197 -18.74 6.96 17.53
CA SER A 197 -19.74 5.94 17.88
C SER A 197 -19.17 4.55 18.13
N ALA A 198 -17.88 4.33 17.89
CA ALA A 198 -17.24 3.03 18.02
C ALA A 198 -16.99 2.65 19.49
N SER A 199 -17.15 1.37 19.82
CA SER A 199 -16.78 0.81 21.12
C SER A 199 -15.26 0.72 21.29
N LEU A 200 -14.55 0.38 20.21
CA LEU A 200 -13.10 0.45 20.09
C LEU A 200 -12.75 1.71 19.30
N GLN A 201 -12.08 2.67 19.96
CA GLN A 201 -11.60 3.88 19.32
C GLN A 201 -10.13 3.74 18.96
N ILE A 202 -9.76 4.24 17.77
CA ILE A 202 -8.38 4.32 17.31
C ILE A 202 -7.83 5.70 17.66
N ASN A 203 -6.72 5.77 18.40
CA ASN A 203 -6.09 7.02 18.84
C ASN A 203 -5.29 7.71 17.72
N LEU A 204 -5.97 8.08 16.63
CA LEU A 204 -5.37 8.71 15.45
C LEU A 204 -4.83 10.11 15.78
N GLN A 205 -3.52 10.29 15.62
CA GLN A 205 -2.81 11.56 15.89
C GLN A 205 -2.37 12.30 14.64
N GLY A 206 -2.13 11.59 13.53
CA GLY A 206 -1.66 12.24 12.31
C GLY A 206 -1.53 11.35 11.10
N LEU A 207 -1.29 12.00 9.97
CA LEU A 207 -1.09 11.40 8.66
C LEU A 207 0.27 11.85 8.11
N ALA A 208 1.02 10.95 7.47
CA ALA A 208 2.22 11.31 6.70
C ALA A 208 2.16 10.70 5.30
N ILE A 209 2.38 11.51 4.27
CA ILE A 209 2.26 11.09 2.87
C ILE A 209 3.56 11.44 2.14
N GLY A 210 4.35 10.43 1.76
CA GLY A 210 5.56 10.57 0.97
C GLY A 210 5.24 10.64 -0.53
N ASN A 211 5.68 11.68 -1.23
CA ASN A 211 5.58 11.79 -2.70
C ASN A 211 4.17 11.45 -3.26
N GLY A 212 3.11 11.84 -2.55
CA GLY A 212 1.75 11.35 -2.78
C GLY A 212 1.06 11.90 -4.02
N PHE A 213 0.24 11.07 -4.65
CA PHE A 213 -0.68 11.44 -5.72
C PHE A 213 -2.11 11.58 -5.17
N SER A 214 -2.49 12.80 -4.79
CA SER A 214 -3.72 13.11 -4.02
C SER A 214 -4.69 14.03 -4.75
N ASP A 215 -4.18 14.95 -5.55
CA ASP A 215 -4.96 15.97 -6.24
C ASP A 215 -4.47 16.14 -7.69
N PRO A 216 -4.76 15.16 -8.56
CA PRO A 216 -4.11 15.04 -9.87
C PRO A 216 -4.16 16.32 -10.69
N ALA A 217 -5.33 16.94 -10.84
CA ALA A 217 -5.50 18.16 -11.65
C ALA A 217 -4.61 19.34 -11.20
N ASN A 218 -4.28 19.43 -9.91
CA ASN A 218 -3.43 20.49 -9.36
C ASN A 218 -1.95 20.08 -9.22
N GLN A 219 -1.65 18.77 -9.21
CA GLN A 219 -0.29 18.26 -9.08
C GLN A 219 0.44 18.07 -10.42
N ILE A 220 -0.29 17.88 -11.52
CA ILE A 220 0.32 17.64 -12.83
C ILE A 220 0.91 18.96 -13.36
N ASN A 221 2.24 19.02 -13.39
CA ASN A 221 3.05 20.15 -13.87
C ASN A 221 4.37 19.66 -14.49
N TYR A 222 4.28 18.66 -15.37
CA TYR A 222 5.44 18.06 -16.03
C TYR A 222 6.09 19.00 -17.03
N GLY A 223 5.31 19.85 -17.72
CA GLY A 223 5.80 20.81 -18.70
C GLY A 223 6.84 21.75 -18.12
N ASP A 224 6.48 22.50 -17.08
CA ASP A 224 7.43 23.44 -16.46
C ASP A 224 8.53 22.71 -15.69
N TYR A 225 8.21 21.62 -15.00
CA TYR A 225 9.20 20.87 -14.23
C TYR A 225 10.33 20.32 -15.12
N LEU A 226 9.99 19.65 -16.21
CA LEU A 226 10.99 19.07 -17.12
C LEU A 226 11.76 20.14 -17.89
N PHE A 227 11.12 21.25 -18.26
CA PHE A 227 11.78 22.37 -18.95
C PHE A 227 12.82 23.04 -18.05
N GLN A 228 12.47 23.30 -16.79
CA GLN A 228 13.38 23.94 -15.82
C GLN A 228 14.60 23.06 -15.49
N LEU A 229 14.44 21.74 -15.54
CA LEU A 229 15.52 20.77 -15.40
C LEU A 229 16.36 20.61 -16.67
N GLY A 230 15.96 21.21 -17.79
CA GLY A 230 16.67 21.12 -19.07
C GLY A 230 16.46 19.80 -19.82
N PHE A 231 15.44 19.00 -19.45
CA PHE A 231 15.14 17.73 -20.10
C PHE A 231 14.40 17.91 -21.43
N VAL A 232 13.67 19.01 -21.61
CA VAL A 232 12.82 19.25 -22.78
C VAL A 232 13.01 20.65 -23.35
N ASP A 233 12.76 20.79 -24.66
CA ASP A 233 12.75 22.10 -25.34
C ASP A 233 11.39 22.82 -25.15
N SER A 234 11.32 24.09 -25.57
CA SER A 234 10.09 24.89 -25.44
C SER A 234 8.92 24.34 -26.26
N ASN A 235 9.18 23.62 -27.35
CA ASN A 235 8.14 22.98 -28.15
C ASN A 235 7.49 21.82 -27.38
N THR A 236 8.31 21.00 -26.73
CA THR A 236 7.87 19.84 -25.94
C THR A 236 7.22 20.30 -24.64
N GLN A 237 7.76 21.33 -23.99
CA GLN A 237 7.12 22.00 -22.86
C GLN A 237 5.68 22.42 -23.20
N GLN A 238 5.47 23.09 -24.34
CA GLN A 238 4.13 23.55 -24.72
C GLN A 238 3.16 22.37 -24.91
N LYS A 239 3.59 21.28 -25.54
CA LYS A 239 2.76 20.07 -25.71
C LYS A 239 2.37 19.45 -24.37
N LEU A 240 3.31 19.34 -23.43
CA LEU A 240 3.04 18.86 -22.07
C LEU A 240 1.98 19.73 -21.38
N LYS A 241 2.10 21.07 -21.50
CA LYS A 241 1.14 22.02 -20.94
C LYS A 241 -0.25 21.94 -21.57
N ASP A 242 -0.33 21.66 -22.87
CA ASP A 242 -1.60 21.47 -23.55
C ASP A 242 -2.29 20.18 -23.04
N ASN A 243 -1.55 19.08 -22.86
CA ASN A 243 -2.06 17.85 -22.26
C ASN A 243 -2.50 18.05 -20.81
N GLU A 244 -1.70 18.76 -20.00
CA GLU A 244 -2.04 19.11 -18.61
C GLU A 244 -3.38 19.84 -18.52
N LYS A 245 -3.59 20.81 -19.41
CA LYS A 245 -4.85 21.56 -19.48
C LYS A 245 -6.02 20.66 -19.89
N GLU A 246 -5.82 19.78 -20.87
CA GLU A 246 -6.85 18.81 -21.27
C GLU A 246 -7.21 17.87 -20.11
N VAL A 247 -6.22 17.39 -19.36
CA VAL A 247 -6.44 16.59 -18.15
C VAL A 247 -7.29 17.35 -17.13
N GLN A 248 -6.95 18.62 -16.85
CA GLN A 248 -7.72 19.46 -15.92
C GLN A 248 -9.18 19.65 -16.39
N GLU A 249 -9.39 19.89 -17.68
CA GLU A 249 -10.72 20.02 -18.28
C GLU A 249 -11.54 18.72 -18.14
N LEU A 250 -10.94 17.56 -18.45
CA LEU A 250 -11.58 16.25 -18.32
C LEU A 250 -11.92 15.92 -16.87
N VAL A 251 -11.00 16.17 -15.93
CA VAL A 251 -11.25 15.99 -14.49
C VAL A 251 -12.42 16.87 -14.03
N SER A 252 -12.50 18.13 -14.48
CA SER A 252 -13.61 19.02 -14.14
C SER A 252 -14.98 18.55 -14.68
N GLN A 253 -14.98 17.71 -15.71
CA GLN A 253 -16.17 17.11 -16.31
C GLN A 253 -16.54 15.74 -15.70
N GLY A 254 -15.74 15.23 -14.75
CA GLY A 254 -15.89 13.88 -14.20
C GLY A 254 -15.41 12.76 -15.14
N GLU A 255 -14.67 13.11 -16.19
CA GLU A 255 -14.19 12.18 -17.22
C GLU A 255 -12.83 11.57 -16.82
N TYR A 256 -12.77 10.95 -15.63
CA TYR A 256 -11.52 10.54 -14.98
C TYR A 256 -10.70 9.52 -15.77
N ILE A 257 -11.35 8.54 -16.41
CA ILE A 257 -10.66 7.54 -17.23
C ILE A 257 -10.00 8.20 -18.44
N LYS A 258 -10.72 9.12 -19.12
CA LYS A 258 -10.15 9.87 -20.25
C LYS A 258 -8.98 10.74 -19.80
N ALA A 259 -9.11 11.40 -18.65
CA ALA A 259 -8.03 12.18 -18.06
C ALA A 259 -6.78 11.31 -17.80
N ASN A 260 -6.95 10.08 -17.31
CA ASN A 260 -5.85 9.15 -17.05
C ASN A 260 -5.15 8.74 -18.35
N VAL A 261 -5.93 8.51 -19.42
CA VAL A 261 -5.39 8.19 -20.75
C VAL A 261 -4.59 9.35 -21.33
N VAL A 262 -5.06 10.60 -21.19
CA VAL A 262 -4.33 11.79 -21.68
C VAL A 262 -3.04 12.02 -20.91
N LEU A 263 -3.06 11.77 -19.59
CA LEU A 263 -1.88 11.87 -18.74
C LEU A 263 -0.79 10.84 -19.14
N ASP A 264 -1.20 9.66 -19.60
CA ASP A 264 -0.38 8.66 -20.31
C ASP A 264 0.79 8.06 -19.53
N LEU A 265 1.01 8.41 -18.25
CA LEU A 265 2.18 8.00 -17.46
C LEU A 265 2.38 6.48 -17.36
N ASN A 266 1.31 5.70 -17.52
CA ASN A 266 1.35 4.25 -17.41
C ASN A 266 1.63 3.50 -18.72
N GLN A 267 1.77 4.20 -19.86
CA GLN A 267 2.08 3.55 -21.14
C GLN A 267 3.58 3.38 -21.39
N PRO A 268 4.02 2.33 -22.12
CA PRO A 268 5.45 2.09 -22.41
C PRO A 268 6.15 3.21 -23.19
N ASN A 269 5.40 4.00 -23.96
CA ASN A 269 5.91 5.16 -24.70
C ASN A 269 5.27 6.45 -24.18
N ASN A 270 5.13 6.57 -22.86
CA ASN A 270 4.49 7.71 -22.23
C ASN A 270 5.17 9.04 -22.60
N ILE A 271 4.47 10.13 -22.30
CA ILE A 271 4.98 11.48 -22.59
C ILE A 271 6.31 11.78 -21.89
N PHE A 272 6.58 11.21 -20.71
CA PHE A 272 7.85 11.38 -20.01
C PHE A 272 9.00 10.72 -20.78
N TYR A 273 8.87 9.45 -21.17
CA TYR A 273 9.88 8.72 -21.92
C TYR A 273 10.12 9.35 -23.30
N THR A 274 9.05 9.69 -24.02
CA THR A 274 9.19 10.30 -25.35
C THR A 274 9.83 11.69 -25.30
N ALA A 275 9.63 12.42 -24.20
CA ALA A 275 10.22 13.74 -24.00
C ALA A 275 11.68 13.69 -23.50
N THR A 276 12.04 12.71 -22.67
CA THR A 276 13.32 12.69 -21.94
C THR A 276 14.27 11.57 -22.35
N GLY A 277 13.75 10.47 -22.90
CA GLY A 277 14.45 9.20 -23.10
C GLY A 277 14.64 8.37 -21.82
N TYR A 278 14.04 8.78 -20.69
CA TYR A 278 14.20 8.14 -19.38
C TYR A 278 13.00 7.24 -19.10
N TYR A 279 13.27 6.03 -18.61
CA TYR A 279 12.22 5.12 -18.15
C TYR A 279 11.90 5.32 -16.66
N ASN A 280 12.86 5.82 -15.89
CA ASN A 280 12.69 6.08 -14.47
C ASN A 280 12.19 7.52 -14.23
N TYR A 281 10.90 7.66 -13.93
CA TYR A 281 10.30 8.93 -13.51
C TYR A 281 10.30 9.12 -11.99
N TYR A 282 10.76 8.13 -11.21
CA TYR A 282 10.89 8.24 -9.75
C TYR A 282 12.17 8.99 -9.35
N ASN A 283 13.25 8.81 -10.10
CA ASN A 283 14.52 9.49 -9.85
C ASN A 283 15.22 9.87 -11.16
N PHE A 284 15.04 11.13 -11.57
CA PHE A 284 15.60 11.68 -12.82
C PHE A 284 17.13 11.72 -12.85
N LEU A 285 17.84 11.37 -11.77
CA LEU A 285 19.30 11.21 -11.79
C LEU A 285 19.73 9.93 -12.52
N TYR A 286 18.83 8.96 -12.67
CA TYR A 286 19.09 7.68 -13.30
C TYR A 286 18.11 7.45 -14.46
N PRO A 287 18.57 7.21 -15.69
CA PRO A 287 17.67 6.94 -16.83
C PRO A 287 16.83 5.66 -16.68
N VAL A 288 17.37 4.69 -15.93
CA VAL A 288 16.75 3.41 -15.59
C VAL A 288 16.84 3.27 -14.08
N ASP A 289 15.83 2.66 -13.46
CA ASP A 289 15.80 2.47 -12.02
C ASP A 289 16.99 1.60 -11.56
N PRO A 290 17.87 2.10 -10.68
CA PRO A 290 18.97 1.30 -10.15
C PRO A 290 18.50 0.28 -9.09
N VAL A 291 17.29 0.41 -8.57
CA VAL A 291 16.73 -0.52 -7.56
C VAL A 291 16.20 -1.77 -8.25
N SER A 292 16.58 -2.95 -7.72
CA SER A 292 16.12 -4.27 -8.16
C SER A 292 15.38 -4.93 -7.01
N ASP A 293 14.07 -5.10 -7.17
CA ASP A 293 13.18 -5.80 -6.24
C ASP A 293 13.10 -7.31 -6.53
N VAL A 294 13.90 -7.82 -7.47
CA VAL A 294 13.87 -9.23 -7.90
C VAL A 294 14.21 -10.17 -6.75
N GLY A 295 15.24 -9.85 -5.97
CA GLY A 295 15.66 -10.66 -4.84
C GLY A 295 14.54 -10.81 -3.81
N MET A 296 13.88 -9.71 -3.47
CA MET A 296 12.72 -9.68 -2.58
C MET A 296 11.56 -10.50 -3.14
N ASP A 297 11.14 -10.24 -4.38
CA ASP A 297 10.04 -10.96 -5.04
C ASP A 297 10.26 -12.48 -5.01
N GLN A 298 11.49 -12.94 -5.23
CA GLN A 298 11.82 -14.36 -5.21
C GLN A 298 11.86 -14.92 -3.79
N PHE A 299 12.48 -14.21 -2.85
CA PHE A 299 12.62 -14.62 -1.46
C PHE A 299 11.26 -14.81 -0.78
N VAL A 300 10.35 -13.83 -0.89
CA VAL A 300 9.04 -13.89 -0.22
C VAL A 300 8.14 -15.01 -0.77
N GLN A 301 8.42 -15.48 -1.98
CA GLN A 301 7.71 -16.59 -2.63
C GLN A 301 8.29 -17.98 -2.33
N THR A 302 9.41 -18.08 -1.61
CA THR A 302 9.98 -19.38 -1.17
C THR A 302 9.04 -20.13 -0.23
N GLU A 303 9.17 -21.47 -0.16
CA GLU A 303 8.35 -22.29 0.73
C GLU A 303 8.52 -21.86 2.19
N GLU A 304 9.77 -21.63 2.59
CA GLU A 304 10.15 -21.23 3.94
C GLU A 304 9.58 -19.87 4.32
N ALA A 305 9.70 -18.86 3.44
CA ALA A 305 9.12 -17.54 3.69
C ALA A 305 7.59 -17.60 3.75
N ARG A 306 6.97 -18.38 2.88
CA ARG A 306 5.51 -18.54 2.86
C ARG A 306 4.97 -19.18 4.12
N LEU A 307 5.61 -20.23 4.60
CA LEU A 307 5.29 -20.89 5.86
C LEU A 307 5.47 -19.93 7.04
N ALA A 308 6.61 -19.24 7.11
CA ALA A 308 6.90 -18.35 8.22
C ALA A 308 5.93 -17.15 8.31
N MET A 309 5.51 -16.60 7.16
CA MET A 309 4.57 -15.48 7.09
C MET A 309 3.09 -15.91 7.12
N HIS A 310 2.80 -17.21 7.18
CA HIS A 310 1.44 -17.77 7.20
C HIS A 310 0.60 -17.41 5.96
N VAL A 311 1.25 -17.22 4.81
CA VAL A 311 0.57 -16.80 3.57
C VAL A 311 0.05 -17.97 2.74
N GLY A 312 0.42 -19.20 3.09
CA GLY A 312 -0.05 -20.41 2.42
C GLY A 312 0.25 -20.42 0.92
N SER A 313 -0.69 -20.94 0.13
CA SER A 313 -0.61 -21.00 -1.33
C SER A 313 -1.05 -19.71 -2.05
N THR A 314 -1.34 -18.63 -1.30
CA THR A 314 -1.84 -17.38 -1.88
C THR A 314 -0.86 -16.77 -2.87
N VAL A 315 -1.38 -16.28 -4.00
CA VAL A 315 -0.59 -15.71 -5.09
C VAL A 315 -0.16 -14.29 -4.74
N LEU A 316 1.13 -13.96 -4.89
CA LEU A 316 1.63 -12.60 -4.71
C LEU A 316 1.26 -11.74 -5.94
N ASN A 317 0.27 -10.86 -5.81
CA ASN A 317 -0.32 -10.11 -6.92
C ASN A 317 0.17 -8.65 -6.97
N SER A 318 0.21 -8.07 -8.17
CA SER A 318 0.58 -6.66 -8.41
C SER A 318 -0.32 -5.94 -9.43
N GLY A 319 -1.31 -6.63 -10.03
CA GLY A 319 -1.91 -6.15 -11.29
C GLY A 319 -3.43 -5.99 -11.32
N ASN A 320 -4.19 -6.72 -10.51
CA ASN A 320 -5.66 -6.74 -10.66
C ASN A 320 -6.36 -5.50 -10.07
N VAL A 321 -5.71 -4.82 -9.14
CA VAL A 321 -6.28 -3.68 -8.41
C VAL A 321 -6.34 -2.43 -9.27
N TYR A 322 -5.30 -2.12 -10.03
CA TYR A 322 -5.24 -0.90 -10.83
C TYR A 322 -6.44 -0.75 -11.77
N GLY A 323 -6.81 -1.83 -12.47
CA GLY A 323 -7.96 -1.80 -13.38
C GLY A 323 -9.30 -1.53 -12.67
N ASN A 324 -9.43 -1.90 -11.39
CA ASN A 324 -10.64 -1.63 -10.62
C ASN A 324 -10.69 -0.21 -10.07
N LEU A 325 -9.53 0.39 -9.80
CA LEU A 325 -9.38 1.76 -9.31
C LEU A 325 -9.10 2.78 -10.42
N GLU A 326 -9.12 2.38 -11.70
CA GLU A 326 -8.75 3.26 -12.82
C GLU A 326 -9.58 4.56 -12.85
N ALA A 327 -10.87 4.46 -12.52
CA ALA A 327 -11.76 5.61 -12.43
C ALA A 327 -11.50 6.51 -11.20
N ASP A 328 -10.84 5.99 -10.17
CA ASP A 328 -10.43 6.76 -8.99
C ASP A 328 -9.12 7.51 -9.23
N VAL A 329 -8.20 6.98 -10.04
CA VAL A 329 -6.83 7.51 -10.20
C VAL A 329 -6.79 9.02 -10.38
N MET A 330 -7.67 9.58 -11.20
CA MET A 330 -7.72 11.01 -11.52
C MET A 330 -8.66 11.84 -10.62
N GLN A 331 -9.32 11.22 -9.65
CA GLN A 331 -10.12 11.93 -8.65
C GLN A 331 -9.23 12.60 -7.61
N SER A 332 -9.64 13.78 -7.16
CA SER A 332 -9.01 14.48 -6.04
C SER A 332 -9.52 13.92 -4.72
N VAL A 333 -8.67 13.82 -3.69
CA VAL A 333 -9.08 13.52 -2.30
C VAL A 333 -9.01 14.75 -1.39
N THR A 334 -9.04 15.95 -1.99
CA THR A 334 -9.08 17.21 -1.24
C THR A 334 -10.48 17.46 -0.64
N PRO A 335 -10.59 18.19 0.48
CA PRO A 335 -11.89 18.53 1.07
C PRO A 335 -12.85 19.17 0.06
N GLY A 336 -14.05 18.60 -0.09
CA GLY A 336 -15.07 19.06 -1.04
C GLY A 336 -15.02 18.39 -2.41
N SER A 337 -14.09 17.44 -2.63
CA SER A 337 -14.10 16.58 -3.82
C SER A 337 -15.21 15.51 -3.74
N PRO A 338 -15.63 14.91 -4.88
CA PRO A 338 -16.61 13.84 -4.91
C PRO A 338 -16.26 12.63 -4.02
N SER A 339 -14.97 12.27 -3.94
CA SER A 339 -14.48 11.16 -3.12
C SER A 339 -14.50 11.45 -1.62
N CYS A 340 -14.55 12.73 -1.22
CA CYS A 340 -14.76 13.18 0.17
C CYS A 340 -16.22 13.52 0.47
N SER A 341 -17.10 13.60 -0.55
CA SER A 341 -18.52 13.85 -0.38
C SER A 341 -19.29 12.54 -0.34
N ALA A 342 -19.32 11.88 0.81
CA ALA A 342 -20.40 10.94 1.08
C ALA A 342 -21.71 11.75 1.11
N THR A 343 -22.61 11.47 0.17
CA THR A 343 -23.98 11.97 0.21
C THR A 343 -24.59 11.58 1.55
N THR A 344 -24.76 12.56 2.42
CA THR A 344 -25.71 12.49 3.52
C THR A 344 -27.10 12.52 2.90
N GLU A 345 -27.72 11.35 2.71
CA GLU A 345 -29.18 11.24 2.62
C GLU A 345 -29.77 10.92 3.99
#